data_AF-A0A368GEW6-F1
#
_entry.id   AF-A0A368GEW6-F1
#
_cell.length_a   1.000
_cell.length_b   1.000
_cell.length_c   1.000
_cell.angle_alpha   90.00
_cell.angle_beta   90.00
_cell.angle_gamma   90.00
#
_symmetry.space_group_name_H-M   'P 1'
#
loop_
_entity.id
_entity.type
_entity.pdbx_description
1 polymer ?
#
loop_
_entity_poly.entity_id
_entity_poly.type
_entity_poly.pdbx_seq_one_letter_code
_entity_poly.pdbx_strand_id
1 'polypeptide(L)'
;MRERRYIFPLNASRALDTIWACVRSCPEDTVTSYEGIKKLAVEHNNSLCVDYDSAINAAKHKPRFGVCPRLPVLKSTDIINRCIPEDLIAFGKDLLRKVADMDWIRSYLHDLIDASPYLLQMCLVALVLALFSVALLRFFATIIVYFVYLAVAVLAIGFSGSVWYAFWKVYKKSVQSDQDGLNDTDITITTTATMAPNSGPHHLTTAVLFKDIDFEAMINFENTTTVTLLAMALGATIISIFIVAVVWCVLPRGKKMIRLFKGASRALSAMPCLLLQPLVNAALILMVAVYTLSVVLVLFTAGDMVSRRVSNGNARGDSILIIETNMTRTTKLMMFYQFVGFVWVSEFLMACQRLFIAGAVSMYYFDVLSMSRRFASPTPRSPVMCSLWNLVRYHLGSAALGAFIITLVRIPRYIIIWILARMRSVENLIVKKILAVFVFILGCIEKCLRYINY
;
A
#
# COMPACT_ATOMS: atom_id res chain seq x y z
N MET A 1 -17.60 -8.14 44.28
CA MET A 1 -17.63 -8.27 42.80
C MET A 1 -18.14 -9.63 42.30
N ARG A 2 -18.20 -10.72 43.09
CA ARG A 2 -18.65 -12.05 42.60
C ARG A 2 -20.14 -12.16 42.23
N GLU A 3 -20.99 -11.26 42.70
CA GLU A 3 -22.45 -11.37 42.50
C GLU A 3 -22.98 -10.71 41.23
N ARG A 4 -22.26 -9.76 40.62
CA ARG A 4 -22.68 -9.06 39.39
C ARG A 4 -21.64 -9.31 38.29
N ARG A 5 -21.88 -10.36 37.52
CA ARG A 5 -20.92 -10.90 36.53
C ARG A 5 -20.99 -10.21 35.17
N TYR A 6 -22.08 -9.52 34.85
CA TYR A 6 -22.29 -8.97 33.51
C TYR A 6 -22.25 -7.44 33.51
N ILE A 7 -21.89 -6.86 32.36
CA ILE A 7 -21.80 -5.42 32.14
C ILE A 7 -22.82 -5.02 31.06
N PHE A 8 -23.65 -4.01 31.35
CA PHE A 8 -24.76 -3.53 30.51
C PHE A 8 -24.61 -2.04 30.13
N PRO A 9 -24.65 -1.65 28.84
CA PRO A 9 -24.49 -0.26 28.43
C PRO A 9 -25.76 0.58 28.69
N LEU A 10 -25.64 1.73 29.34
CA LEU A 10 -26.79 2.62 29.60
C LEU A 10 -27.32 3.29 28.33
N ASN A 11 -26.50 3.40 27.28
CA ASN A 11 -26.95 3.81 25.96
C ASN A 11 -26.43 2.88 24.88
N ALA A 12 -27.25 1.91 24.49
CA ALA A 12 -26.94 0.97 23.42
C ALA A 12 -26.59 1.66 22.08
N SER A 13 -27.13 2.85 21.80
CA SER A 13 -26.92 3.55 20.52
C SER A 13 -25.55 4.24 20.41
N ARG A 14 -24.82 4.39 21.53
CA ARG A 14 -23.47 4.97 21.58
C ARG A 14 -22.57 4.13 22.49
N ALA A 15 -22.47 2.84 22.19
CA ALA A 15 -21.79 1.86 23.04
C ALA A 15 -20.31 2.21 23.37
N LEU A 16 -19.63 3.00 22.53
CA LEU A 16 -18.22 3.41 22.70
C LEU A 16 -18.03 4.67 23.58
N ASP A 17 -19.04 5.54 23.66
CA ASP A 17 -19.00 6.78 24.46
C ASP A 17 -19.96 6.73 25.66
N THR A 18 -20.62 5.58 25.85
CA THR A 18 -21.59 5.39 26.90
C THR A 18 -20.97 4.77 28.14
N ILE A 19 -21.71 4.99 29.19
CA ILE A 19 -21.54 4.59 30.55
C ILE A 19 -22.15 3.18 30.70
N TRP A 20 -21.47 2.19 31.31
CA TRP A 20 -22.05 0.84 31.51
C TRP A 20 -22.27 0.45 32.98
N ALA A 21 -23.37 -0.24 33.30
CA ALA A 21 -23.67 -0.74 34.64
C ALA A 21 -23.34 -2.22 34.82
N CYS A 22 -22.82 -2.61 35.99
CA CYS A 22 -22.75 -4.03 36.33
C CYS A 22 -24.10 -4.53 36.80
N VAL A 23 -24.52 -5.63 36.19
CA VAL A 23 -25.78 -6.33 36.41
C VAL A 23 -25.53 -7.81 36.73
N ARG A 24 -26.46 -8.41 37.47
CA ARG A 24 -26.44 -9.83 37.88
C ARG A 24 -26.91 -10.75 36.77
N SER A 25 -27.87 -10.29 35.99
CA SER A 25 -28.40 -10.92 34.76
C SER A 25 -28.69 -9.85 33.72
N CYS A 26 -28.58 -10.22 32.45
CA CYS A 26 -28.96 -9.36 31.33
C CYS A 26 -30.49 -9.30 31.19
N PRO A 27 -31.07 -8.19 30.71
CA PRO A 27 -32.51 -8.10 30.48
C PRO A 27 -32.99 -9.09 29.41
N GLU A 28 -33.94 -9.95 29.80
CA GLU A 28 -34.58 -10.95 28.94
C GLU A 28 -35.74 -10.36 28.11
N ASP A 29 -36.29 -9.22 28.52
CA ASP A 29 -37.39 -8.55 27.83
C ASP A 29 -37.05 -7.10 27.47
N THR A 30 -37.67 -6.59 26.41
CA THR A 30 -37.57 -5.18 26.01
C THR A 30 -38.39 -4.29 26.93
N VAL A 31 -37.75 -3.30 27.56
CA VAL A 31 -38.39 -2.39 28.51
C VAL A 31 -38.49 -0.98 27.93
N THR A 32 -39.71 -0.47 27.80
CA THR A 32 -40.01 0.82 27.15
C THR A 32 -40.35 1.95 28.12
N SER A 33 -40.47 1.68 29.42
CA SER A 33 -40.80 2.66 30.46
C SER A 33 -39.84 2.63 31.65
N TYR A 34 -39.67 3.76 32.33
CA TYR A 34 -38.83 3.84 33.55
C TYR A 34 -39.42 3.04 34.73
N GLU A 35 -40.74 2.86 34.77
CA GLU A 35 -41.42 1.95 35.72
C GLU A 35 -41.02 0.49 35.46
N GLY A 36 -40.93 0.09 34.19
CA GLY A 36 -40.42 -1.22 33.81
C GLY A 36 -38.95 -1.41 34.21
N ILE A 37 -38.12 -0.36 34.10
CA ILE A 37 -36.72 -0.41 34.56
C ILE A 37 -36.66 -0.60 36.08
N LYS A 38 -37.54 0.05 36.86
CA LYS A 38 -37.65 -0.13 38.31
C LYS A 38 -38.04 -1.57 38.67
N LYS A 39 -39.00 -2.16 37.94
CA LYS A 39 -39.42 -3.55 38.13
C LYS A 39 -38.26 -4.52 37.83
N LEU A 40 -37.60 -4.35 36.69
CA LEU A 40 -36.43 -5.14 36.28
C LEU A 40 -35.27 -5.04 37.29
N ALA A 41 -35.04 -3.85 37.82
CA ALA A 41 -34.02 -3.59 38.84
C ALA A 41 -34.30 -4.35 40.14
N VAL A 42 -35.57 -4.40 40.59
CA VAL A 42 -35.97 -5.12 41.81
C VAL A 42 -35.94 -6.63 41.59
N GLU A 43 -36.48 -7.11 40.47
CA GLU A 43 -36.60 -8.53 40.13
C GLU A 43 -35.24 -9.23 40.01
N HIS A 44 -34.29 -8.58 39.33
CA HIS A 44 -32.94 -9.13 39.13
C HIS A 44 -31.89 -8.56 40.10
N ASN A 45 -32.30 -7.78 41.09
CA ASN A 45 -31.42 -7.11 42.06
C ASN A 45 -30.29 -6.29 41.39
N ASN A 46 -30.65 -5.53 40.36
CA ASN A 46 -29.77 -4.66 39.57
C ASN A 46 -29.94 -3.19 39.99
N SER A 47 -28.84 -2.43 40.04
CA SER A 47 -28.92 -0.96 40.19
C SER A 47 -28.66 -0.32 38.83
N LEU A 48 -29.72 0.08 38.14
CA LEU A 48 -29.71 0.60 36.78
C LEU A 48 -29.94 2.12 36.73
N CYS A 49 -30.65 2.71 37.70
CA CYS A 49 -30.95 4.14 37.81
C CYS A 49 -30.47 4.70 39.17
N VAL A 50 -29.95 5.93 39.21
CA VAL A 50 -29.54 6.61 40.46
C VAL A 50 -30.76 7.18 41.18
N ASP A 51 -31.85 7.47 40.49
CA ASP A 51 -33.09 7.88 41.14
C ASP A 51 -34.27 7.51 40.24
N TYR A 52 -34.93 6.40 40.57
CA TYR A 52 -36.05 5.90 39.77
C TYR A 52 -37.27 6.82 39.86
N ASP A 53 -37.55 7.38 41.03
CA ASP A 53 -38.74 8.22 41.24
C ASP A 53 -38.58 9.56 40.50
N SER A 54 -37.37 10.13 40.53
CA SER A 54 -37.04 11.33 39.76
C SER A 54 -37.02 11.06 38.25
N ALA A 55 -36.56 9.89 37.80
CA ALA A 55 -36.61 9.49 36.39
C ALA A 55 -38.06 9.32 35.87
N ILE A 56 -38.95 8.72 36.67
CA ILE A 56 -40.38 8.55 36.35
C ILE A 56 -41.08 9.92 36.29
N ASN A 57 -40.76 10.83 37.21
CA ASN A 57 -41.34 12.18 37.24
C ASN A 57 -40.79 13.09 36.13
N ALA A 58 -39.48 13.03 35.84
CA ALA A 58 -38.82 13.80 34.78
C ALA A 58 -39.18 13.32 33.36
N ALA A 59 -39.62 12.07 33.19
CA ALA A 59 -40.19 11.61 31.92
C ALA A 59 -41.44 12.43 31.50
N LYS A 60 -42.10 13.11 32.44
CA LYS A 60 -43.24 14.01 32.18
C LYS A 60 -42.82 15.44 31.80
N HIS A 61 -41.63 15.91 32.18
CA HIS A 61 -41.16 17.29 31.96
C HIS A 61 -39.66 17.30 31.63
N LYS A 62 -39.29 17.71 30.39
CA LYS A 62 -37.93 17.71 29.79
C LYS A 62 -36.75 17.60 30.79
N PRO A 63 -35.90 16.57 30.69
CA PRO A 63 -35.02 16.15 31.79
C PRO A 63 -33.63 16.84 31.78
N ARG A 64 -33.15 17.24 32.95
CA ARG A 64 -31.71 17.28 33.28
C ARG A 64 -31.39 15.95 33.98
N PHE A 65 -30.64 15.08 33.32
CA PHE A 65 -30.46 13.69 33.76
C PHE A 65 -29.42 13.54 34.88
N GLY A 66 -29.81 12.84 35.94
CA GLY A 66 -28.92 11.92 36.65
C GLY A 66 -28.66 10.67 35.81
N VAL A 67 -27.69 9.84 36.18
CA VAL A 67 -27.31 8.66 35.41
C VAL A 67 -28.51 7.69 35.41
N CYS A 68 -29.01 7.32 34.23
CA CYS A 68 -30.12 6.37 34.01
C CYS A 68 -30.05 5.86 32.56
N PRO A 69 -30.49 4.63 32.25
CA PRO A 69 -30.43 4.10 30.90
C PRO A 69 -31.39 4.86 29.99
N ARG A 70 -30.99 5.06 28.74
CA ARG A 70 -31.88 5.66 27.74
C ARG A 70 -32.88 4.60 27.27
N LEU A 71 -34.16 4.96 27.26
CA LEU A 71 -35.21 4.10 26.73
C LEU A 71 -35.18 4.08 25.19
N PRO A 72 -35.57 2.97 24.54
CA PRO A 72 -35.94 1.68 25.14
C PRO A 72 -34.70 0.83 25.51
N VAL A 73 -34.80 0.06 26.60
CA VAL A 73 -33.79 -0.96 26.95
C VAL A 73 -34.13 -2.24 26.19
N LEU A 74 -33.22 -2.66 25.32
CA LEU A 74 -33.41 -3.81 24.45
C LEU A 74 -33.10 -5.12 25.18
N LYS A 75 -33.78 -6.19 24.76
CA LYS A 75 -33.47 -7.57 25.17
C LYS A 75 -32.03 -7.90 24.81
N SER A 76 -31.29 -8.52 25.72
CA SER A 76 -29.86 -8.76 25.56
C SER A 76 -29.41 -10.09 26.13
N THR A 77 -28.46 -10.73 25.46
CA THR A 77 -27.85 -12.00 25.88
C THR A 77 -26.46 -11.76 26.43
N ASP A 78 -25.97 -12.69 27.25
CA ASP A 78 -24.62 -12.66 27.76
C ASP A 78 -23.61 -13.22 26.75
N ILE A 79 -22.59 -12.43 26.42
CA ILE A 79 -21.42 -12.84 25.65
C ILE A 79 -20.18 -12.33 26.39
N ILE A 80 -19.35 -13.25 26.89
CA ILE A 80 -18.09 -12.94 27.60
C ILE A 80 -18.32 -11.85 28.67
N ASN A 81 -19.20 -12.13 29.64
CA ASN A 81 -19.54 -11.21 30.75
C ASN A 81 -20.08 -9.82 30.31
N ARG A 82 -20.59 -9.69 29.08
CA ARG A 82 -21.24 -8.46 28.59
C ARG A 82 -22.65 -8.74 28.10
N CYS A 83 -23.58 -7.85 28.43
CA CYS A 83 -24.94 -7.87 27.91
C CYS A 83 -24.95 -7.13 26.57
N ILE A 84 -25.14 -7.87 25.49
CA ILE A 84 -25.22 -7.32 24.14
C ILE A 84 -26.65 -7.51 23.64
N PRO A 85 -27.31 -6.46 23.10
CA PRO A 85 -28.67 -6.58 22.58
C PRO A 85 -28.77 -7.73 21.58
N GLU A 86 -29.82 -8.55 21.70
CA GLU A 86 -30.09 -9.62 20.73
C GLU A 86 -30.22 -9.04 19.33
N ASP A 87 -30.84 -7.86 19.21
CA ASP A 87 -30.94 -7.14 17.94
C ASP A 87 -29.58 -6.73 17.37
N LEU A 88 -28.56 -6.49 18.22
CA LEU A 88 -27.21 -6.13 17.76
C LEU A 88 -26.41 -7.39 17.37
N ILE A 89 -26.65 -8.52 18.02
CA ILE A 89 -26.06 -9.82 17.64
C ILE A 89 -26.75 -10.36 16.40
N ALA A 90 -28.07 -10.22 16.32
CA ALA A 90 -28.86 -10.49 15.14
C ALA A 90 -28.39 -9.56 14.02
N PHE A 91 -28.25 -8.25 14.26
CA PHE A 91 -27.64 -7.33 13.31
C PHE A 91 -26.19 -7.70 12.98
N GLY A 92 -25.38 -8.19 13.91
CA GLY A 92 -24.00 -8.62 13.64
C GLY A 92 -23.94 -9.90 12.79
N LYS A 93 -24.82 -10.87 13.05
CA LYS A 93 -25.02 -12.07 12.21
C LYS A 93 -25.68 -11.73 10.89
N ASP A 94 -26.59 -10.77 10.87
CA ASP A 94 -27.33 -10.27 9.72
C ASP A 94 -26.50 -9.28 8.91
N LEU A 95 -25.46 -8.67 9.50
CA LEU A 95 -24.44 -7.83 8.86
C LEU A 95 -23.27 -8.70 8.43
N LEU A 96 -22.90 -9.78 9.12
CA LEU A 96 -22.03 -10.82 8.56
C LEU A 96 -22.70 -11.55 7.41
N ARG A 97 -23.99 -11.88 7.55
CA ARG A 97 -24.81 -12.39 6.45
C ARG A 97 -24.97 -11.33 5.39
N LYS A 98 -25.43 -10.10 5.66
CA LYS A 98 -25.49 -9.00 4.68
C LYS A 98 -24.15 -8.58 4.11
N VAL A 99 -23.02 -8.76 4.78
CA VAL A 99 -21.67 -8.54 4.21
C VAL A 99 -21.31 -9.72 3.32
N ALA A 100 -21.68 -10.95 3.68
CA ALA A 100 -21.57 -12.12 2.80
C ALA A 100 -22.69 -12.23 1.72
N ASP A 101 -23.78 -11.48 1.86
CA ASP A 101 -24.97 -11.31 0.99
C ASP A 101 -24.91 -9.95 0.27
N MET A 102 -23.96 -9.07 0.62
CA MET A 102 -23.84 -7.76 -0.03
C MET A 102 -23.55 -8.12 -1.47
N ASP A 103 -24.44 -7.72 -2.38
CA ASP A 103 -24.34 -8.14 -3.78
C ASP A 103 -22.95 -7.91 -4.35
N TRP A 104 -22.24 -6.85 -3.93
CA TRP A 104 -20.85 -6.62 -4.30
C TRP A 104 -19.85 -7.61 -3.68
N ILE A 105 -19.91 -7.99 -2.39
CA ILE A 105 -18.97 -8.97 -1.79
C ILE A 105 -19.31 -10.38 -2.22
N ARG A 106 -20.59 -10.73 -2.27
CA ARG A 106 -21.02 -12.00 -2.83
C ARG A 106 -20.65 -12.06 -4.30
N SER A 107 -20.83 -11.00 -5.09
CA SER A 107 -20.23 -10.91 -6.44
C SER A 107 -18.74 -11.07 -6.36
N TYR A 108 -17.98 -10.31 -5.57
CA TYR A 108 -16.53 -10.45 -5.57
C TYR A 108 -16.05 -11.83 -5.13
N LEU A 109 -16.71 -12.50 -4.17
CA LEU A 109 -16.37 -13.85 -3.74
C LEU A 109 -16.84 -14.90 -4.74
N HIS A 110 -18.02 -14.74 -5.33
CA HIS A 110 -18.56 -15.61 -6.37
C HIS A 110 -17.74 -15.45 -7.65
N ASP A 111 -17.39 -14.23 -8.04
CA ASP A 111 -16.45 -13.87 -9.10
C ASP A 111 -15.05 -14.36 -8.75
N LEU A 112 -14.58 -14.32 -7.50
CA LEU A 112 -13.26 -14.84 -7.12
C LEU A 112 -13.24 -16.38 -7.10
N ILE A 113 -14.34 -17.03 -6.75
CA ILE A 113 -14.49 -18.49 -6.73
C ILE A 113 -14.72 -19.02 -8.15
N ASP A 114 -15.57 -18.38 -8.96
CA ASP A 114 -15.77 -18.66 -10.38
C ASP A 114 -14.53 -18.30 -11.20
N ALA A 115 -13.84 -17.21 -10.84
CA ALA A 115 -12.54 -16.86 -11.38
C ALA A 115 -11.41 -17.65 -10.73
N SER A 116 -11.62 -18.43 -9.66
CA SER A 116 -10.53 -19.16 -9.00
C SER A 116 -9.79 -20.11 -9.94
N PRO A 117 -10.43 -20.88 -10.84
CA PRO A 117 -9.70 -21.64 -11.85
C PRO A 117 -8.89 -20.72 -12.78
N TYR A 118 -9.44 -19.57 -13.17
CA TYR A 118 -8.75 -18.61 -14.05
C TYR A 118 -7.61 -17.87 -13.32
N LEU A 119 -7.76 -17.51 -12.05
CA LEU A 119 -6.74 -16.87 -11.23
C LEU A 119 -5.62 -17.86 -10.92
N LEU A 120 -5.96 -19.12 -10.62
CA LEU A 120 -4.99 -20.18 -10.42
C LEU A 120 -4.28 -20.50 -11.73
N GLN A 121 -5.00 -20.50 -12.86
CA GLN A 121 -4.41 -20.60 -14.20
C GLN A 121 -3.50 -19.41 -14.51
N MET A 122 -3.88 -18.17 -14.20
CA MET A 122 -3.07 -16.98 -14.45
C MET A 122 -1.84 -16.95 -13.54
N CYS A 123 -1.95 -17.38 -12.28
CA CYS A 123 -0.82 -17.57 -11.38
C CYS A 123 0.12 -18.69 -11.87
N LEU A 124 -0.43 -19.80 -12.38
CA LEU A 124 0.34 -20.89 -12.94
C LEU A 124 1.02 -20.46 -14.25
N VAL A 125 0.33 -19.74 -15.12
CA VAL A 125 0.88 -19.13 -16.33
C VAL A 125 1.97 -18.11 -15.95
N ALA A 126 1.76 -17.27 -14.94
CA ALA A 126 2.77 -16.34 -14.45
C ALA A 126 3.99 -17.07 -13.87
N LEU A 127 3.79 -18.16 -13.15
CA LEU A 127 4.87 -19.02 -12.64
C LEU A 127 5.65 -19.64 -13.80
N VAL A 128 4.95 -20.22 -14.78
CA VAL A 128 5.55 -20.82 -15.98
C VAL A 128 6.29 -19.76 -16.79
N LEU A 129 5.70 -18.59 -17.01
CA LEU A 129 6.33 -17.45 -17.69
C LEU A 129 7.53 -16.92 -16.91
N ALA A 130 7.49 -16.91 -15.57
CA ALA A 130 8.63 -16.52 -14.74
C ALA A 130 9.77 -17.55 -14.85
N LEU A 131 9.48 -18.85 -14.74
CA LEU A 131 10.46 -19.92 -14.93
C LEU A 131 11.02 -19.91 -16.37
N PHE A 132 10.15 -19.69 -17.35
CA PHE A 132 10.52 -19.53 -18.74
C PHE A 132 11.39 -18.29 -18.94
N SER A 133 11.06 -17.14 -18.33
CA SER A 133 11.90 -15.93 -18.39
C SER A 133 13.30 -16.17 -17.80
N VAL A 134 13.39 -16.90 -16.69
CA VAL A 134 14.68 -17.29 -16.07
C VAL A 134 15.46 -18.23 -16.99
N ALA A 135 14.78 -19.16 -17.66
CA ALA A 135 15.39 -20.03 -18.67
C ALA A 135 15.83 -19.24 -19.92
N LEU A 136 15.00 -18.30 -20.40
CA LEU A 136 15.30 -17.42 -21.53
C LEU A 136 16.50 -16.52 -21.24
N LEU A 137 16.65 -16.03 -20.01
CA LEU A 137 17.83 -15.26 -19.61
C LEU A 137 19.14 -16.04 -19.86
N ARG A 138 19.14 -17.38 -19.90
CA ARG A 138 20.33 -18.17 -20.25
C ARG A 138 20.70 -18.08 -21.74
N PHE A 139 19.71 -18.17 -22.62
CA PHE A 139 19.91 -18.21 -24.08
C PHE A 139 19.97 -16.80 -24.67
N PHE A 140 19.10 -15.93 -24.18
CA PHE A 140 18.88 -14.58 -24.67
C PHE A 140 19.63 -13.51 -23.88
N ALA A 141 20.33 -13.78 -22.76
CA ALA A 141 21.09 -12.70 -22.08
C ALA A 141 22.04 -11.95 -23.02
N THR A 142 22.66 -12.65 -23.97
CA THR A 142 23.48 -12.02 -25.01
C THR A 142 22.63 -11.11 -25.89
N ILE A 143 21.52 -11.63 -26.42
CA ILE A 143 20.61 -10.92 -27.32
C ILE A 143 19.94 -9.73 -26.60
N ILE A 144 19.43 -9.92 -25.39
CA ILE A 144 18.79 -8.91 -24.54
C ILE A 144 19.75 -7.76 -24.26
N VAL A 145 21.00 -8.05 -23.89
CA VAL A 145 21.98 -7.00 -23.60
C VAL A 145 22.28 -6.17 -24.84
N TYR A 146 22.50 -6.80 -26.00
CA TYR A 146 22.71 -6.07 -27.25
C TYR A 146 21.45 -5.34 -27.74
N PHE A 147 20.27 -5.93 -27.58
CA PHE A 147 18.98 -5.32 -27.91
C PHE A 147 18.73 -4.07 -27.06
N VAL A 148 18.99 -4.11 -25.76
CA VAL A 148 18.85 -2.94 -24.86
C VAL A 148 19.80 -1.84 -25.28
N TYR A 149 21.06 -2.15 -25.62
CA TYR A 149 22.01 -1.14 -26.12
C TYR A 149 21.54 -0.52 -27.43
N LEU A 150 21.04 -1.34 -28.36
CA LEU A 150 20.49 -0.88 -29.63
C LEU A 150 19.26 0.01 -29.41
N ALA A 151 18.32 -0.41 -28.58
CA ALA A 151 17.10 0.33 -28.28
C ALA A 151 17.41 1.70 -27.64
N VAL A 152 18.33 1.76 -26.67
CA VAL A 152 18.76 3.03 -26.05
C VAL A 152 19.42 3.95 -27.07
N ALA A 153 20.26 3.42 -27.96
CA ALA A 153 20.89 4.22 -29.02
C ALA A 153 19.85 4.75 -30.02
N VAL A 154 18.92 3.91 -30.48
CA VAL A 154 17.84 4.31 -31.41
C VAL A 154 16.92 5.34 -30.78
N LEU A 155 16.53 5.17 -29.51
CA LEU A 155 15.70 6.14 -28.80
C LEU A 155 16.42 7.48 -28.61
N ALA A 156 17.72 7.48 -28.30
CA ALA A 156 18.51 8.70 -28.18
C ALA A 156 18.61 9.45 -29.54
N ILE A 157 18.93 8.72 -30.61
CA ILE A 157 19.02 9.28 -31.97
C ILE A 157 17.66 9.77 -32.45
N GLY A 158 16.60 8.99 -32.21
CA GLY A 158 15.22 9.34 -32.56
C GLY A 158 14.72 10.56 -31.79
N PHE A 159 15.04 10.66 -30.50
CA PHE A 159 14.73 11.84 -29.69
C PHE A 159 15.40 13.09 -30.27
N SER A 160 16.71 13.04 -30.52
CA SER A 160 17.43 14.13 -31.16
C SER A 160 16.86 14.50 -32.55
N GLY A 161 16.60 13.49 -33.39
CA GLY A 161 16.04 13.67 -34.73
C GLY A 161 14.64 14.30 -34.72
N SER A 162 13.80 13.93 -33.75
CA SER A 162 12.45 14.52 -33.60
C SER A 162 12.50 16.02 -33.26
N VAL A 163 13.44 16.44 -32.41
CA VAL A 163 13.63 17.85 -32.05
C VAL A 163 14.20 18.64 -33.23
N TRP A 164 15.14 18.05 -33.98
CA TRP A 164 15.68 18.66 -35.21
C TRP A 164 14.63 18.81 -36.31
N TYR A 165 13.76 17.81 -36.48
CA TYR A 165 12.65 17.89 -37.42
C TYR A 165 11.67 19.01 -37.06
N ALA A 166 11.35 19.16 -35.77
CA ALA A 166 10.51 20.25 -35.28
C ALA A 166 11.15 21.63 -35.56
N PHE A 167 12.46 21.79 -35.30
CA PHE A 167 13.20 23.00 -35.64
C PHE A 167 13.15 23.30 -37.14
N TRP A 168 13.43 22.31 -38.00
CA TRP A 168 13.41 22.48 -39.46
C TRP A 168 12.04 22.89 -39.99
N LYS A 169 10.96 22.28 -39.48
CA LYS A 169 9.57 22.62 -39.85
C LYS A 169 9.25 24.09 -39.55
N VAL A 170 9.64 24.57 -38.36
CA VAL A 170 9.39 25.97 -37.93
C VAL A 170 10.29 26.94 -38.70
N TYR A 171 11.58 26.61 -38.88
CA TYR A 171 12.52 27.45 -39.63
C TYR A 171 12.06 27.66 -41.08
N LYS A 172 11.63 26.59 -41.76
CA LYS A 172 11.11 26.70 -43.13
C LYS A 172 9.86 27.58 -43.19
N LYS A 173 8.97 27.48 -42.21
CA LYS A 173 7.76 28.33 -42.12
C LYS A 173 8.11 29.80 -41.85
N SER A 174 9.12 30.08 -41.00
CA SER A 174 9.57 31.45 -40.75
C SER A 174 10.22 32.09 -41.97
N VAL A 175 11.00 31.34 -42.76
CA VAL A 175 11.62 31.85 -43.99
C VAL A 175 10.57 32.16 -45.06
N GLN A 176 9.54 31.31 -45.21
CA GLN A 176 8.45 31.57 -46.16
C GLN A 176 7.61 32.80 -45.76
N SER A 177 7.36 33.00 -44.47
CA SER A 177 6.59 34.15 -43.97
C SER A 177 7.32 35.49 -44.18
N ASP A 178 8.65 35.50 -44.13
CA ASP A 178 9.47 36.71 -44.39
C ASP A 178 9.44 37.11 -45.87
N GLN A 179 9.28 36.11 -46.76
CA GLN A 179 9.22 36.32 -48.21
C GLN A 179 7.85 36.84 -48.67
N ASP A 180 6.76 36.41 -48.03
CA ASP A 180 5.41 36.94 -48.30
C ASP A 180 5.22 38.34 -47.70
N GLY A 181 5.89 38.66 -46.58
CA GLY A 181 5.85 39.99 -45.95
C GLY A 181 6.60 41.10 -46.70
N LEU A 182 7.50 40.75 -47.63
CA LEU A 182 8.19 41.72 -48.50
C LEU A 182 7.41 42.02 -49.79
N ASN A 183 6.38 41.23 -50.12
CA ASN A 183 5.55 41.42 -51.31
C ASN A 183 4.26 42.22 -51.05
N ASP A 184 3.93 42.55 -49.80
CA ASP A 184 2.67 43.23 -49.41
C ASP A 184 2.82 44.75 -49.12
N THR A 185 3.92 45.37 -49.56
CA THR A 185 4.10 46.84 -49.50
C THR A 185 3.73 47.57 -50.81
N ASP A 186 2.76 47.07 -51.58
CA ASP A 186 2.15 47.81 -52.69
C ASP A 186 0.68 48.15 -52.42
N ILE A 187 0.50 49.38 -51.93
CA ILE A 187 -0.51 50.38 -52.32
C ILE A 187 -1.88 49.86 -52.82
N THR A 188 -2.87 50.10 -51.97
CA THR A 188 -4.32 50.29 -52.23
C THR A 188 -4.65 51.02 -53.54
N ILE A 189 -5.46 50.41 -54.44
CA ILE A 189 -6.52 51.10 -55.22
C ILE A 189 -7.69 50.12 -55.50
N THR A 190 -8.90 50.55 -55.10
CA THR A 190 -10.28 50.32 -55.62
C THR A 190 -10.39 49.44 -56.89
N THR A 191 -11.33 48.50 -57.08
CA THR A 191 -12.80 48.67 -57.17
C THR A 191 -13.49 47.31 -57.49
N THR A 192 -14.71 47.12 -56.95
CA THR A 192 -15.88 46.39 -57.52
C THR A 192 -15.85 44.89 -57.93
N ALA A 193 -16.58 44.11 -57.12
CA ALA A 193 -17.84 43.42 -57.47
C ALA A 193 -17.86 42.03 -58.15
N THR A 194 -18.77 41.22 -57.59
CA THR A 194 -19.66 40.17 -58.17
C THR A 194 -19.27 38.68 -58.12
N MET A 195 -20.06 37.97 -57.29
CA MET A 195 -20.86 36.75 -57.54
C MET A 195 -20.19 35.35 -57.67
N ALA A 196 -20.68 34.44 -56.82
CA ALA A 196 -20.58 32.97 -56.83
C ALA A 196 -21.37 32.34 -58.02
N PRO A 197 -21.65 31.00 -58.13
CA PRO A 197 -21.23 29.79 -57.38
C PRO A 197 -20.88 28.56 -58.30
N ASN A 198 -20.45 27.41 -57.71
CA ASN A 198 -20.82 26.00 -58.11
C ASN A 198 -19.88 24.96 -57.45
N SER A 199 -20.38 24.11 -56.54
CA SER A 199 -20.95 22.74 -56.75
C SER A 199 -19.88 21.71 -57.21
N GLY A 200 -19.59 20.58 -56.55
CA GLY A 200 -20.31 19.78 -55.56
C GLY A 200 -19.40 18.65 -55.01
N PRO A 201 -19.96 17.63 -54.32
CA PRO A 201 -19.26 16.83 -53.30
C PRO A 201 -18.91 15.40 -53.78
N HIS A 202 -18.12 14.65 -53.01
CA HIS A 202 -18.54 13.38 -52.39
C HIS A 202 -17.36 12.49 -51.90
N HIS A 203 -17.37 12.16 -50.59
CA HIS A 203 -17.18 10.82 -49.97
C HIS A 203 -15.81 10.09 -50.19
N LEU A 204 -15.23 9.33 -49.25
CA LEU A 204 -15.79 8.48 -48.20
C LEU A 204 -14.72 8.19 -47.13
N THR A 205 -15.17 8.19 -45.88
CA THR A 205 -14.53 7.71 -44.64
C THR A 205 -14.06 6.25 -44.69
N THR A 206 -12.93 5.92 -44.05
CA THR A 206 -12.82 5.01 -42.87
C THR A 206 -11.36 4.70 -42.53
N ALA A 207 -10.85 5.30 -41.44
CA ALA A 207 -9.87 4.70 -40.51
C ALA A 207 -9.70 5.63 -39.29
N VAL A 208 -10.80 5.82 -38.56
CA VAL A 208 -10.77 6.41 -37.21
C VAL A 208 -10.53 5.27 -36.23
N LEU A 209 -9.26 5.05 -35.84
CA LEU A 209 -8.94 4.41 -34.56
C LEU A 209 -7.54 4.78 -34.03
N PHE A 210 -7.03 5.97 -34.34
CA PHE A 210 -5.84 6.54 -33.66
C PHE A 210 -5.85 8.08 -33.61
N LYS A 211 -7.01 8.72 -33.77
CA LYS A 211 -7.10 10.18 -33.95
C LYS A 211 -7.51 10.97 -32.69
N ASP A 212 -7.16 10.49 -31.50
CA ASP A 212 -7.34 11.28 -30.26
C ASP A 212 -6.13 11.16 -29.32
N ILE A 213 -4.93 11.07 -29.89
CA ILE A 213 -3.74 11.59 -29.21
C ILE A 213 -3.30 12.78 -30.05
N ASP A 214 -3.82 13.96 -29.72
CA ASP A 214 -3.36 15.23 -30.28
C ASP A 214 -1.91 15.47 -29.83
N PHE A 215 -1.00 14.83 -30.54
CA PHE A 215 0.45 15.01 -30.42
C PHE A 215 0.83 16.47 -30.76
N GLU A 216 -0.01 17.17 -31.53
CA GLU A 216 0.12 18.62 -31.74
C GLU A 216 -0.14 19.43 -30.48
N ALA A 217 -1.09 19.04 -29.60
CA ALA A 217 -1.35 19.75 -28.36
C ALA A 217 -0.21 19.59 -27.32
N MET A 218 0.54 18.50 -27.37
CA MET A 218 1.77 18.33 -26.58
C MET A 218 2.97 19.08 -27.18
N ILE A 219 2.89 19.48 -28.47
CA ILE A 219 3.93 20.19 -29.23
C ILE A 219 3.49 21.63 -29.60
N ASN A 220 2.48 22.19 -28.94
CA ASN A 220 2.13 23.59 -29.12
C ASN A 220 3.09 24.48 -28.33
N PHE A 221 4.31 24.58 -28.85
CA PHE A 221 5.31 25.59 -28.55
C PHE A 221 4.95 26.87 -29.34
N GLU A 222 3.74 27.38 -29.14
CA GLU A 222 3.14 28.46 -29.95
C GLU A 222 3.72 29.86 -29.64
N ASN A 223 4.76 29.96 -28.81
CA ASN A 223 5.38 31.25 -28.46
C ASN A 223 6.88 31.19 -28.21
N THR A 224 7.57 30.23 -28.84
CA THR A 224 8.97 29.96 -28.53
C THR A 224 9.84 30.34 -29.71
N THR A 225 10.71 31.33 -29.51
CA THR A 225 11.54 31.91 -30.57
C THR A 225 12.36 30.81 -31.27
N THR A 226 12.57 30.93 -32.58
CA THR A 226 13.42 30.00 -33.36
C THR A 226 14.77 29.73 -32.68
N VAL A 227 15.32 30.72 -31.97
CA VAL A 227 16.53 30.65 -31.14
C VAL A 227 16.40 29.66 -29.98
N THR A 228 15.27 29.63 -29.28
CA THR A 228 15.03 28.69 -28.17
C THR A 228 14.83 27.25 -28.65
N LEU A 229 14.18 27.04 -29.79
CA LEU A 229 14.09 25.70 -30.41
C LEU A 229 15.46 25.20 -30.88
N LEU A 230 16.30 26.09 -31.41
CA LEU A 230 17.68 25.78 -31.76
C LEU A 230 18.51 25.42 -30.51
N ALA A 231 18.36 26.16 -29.42
CA ALA A 231 19.02 25.84 -28.15
C ALA A 231 18.58 24.47 -27.60
N MET A 232 17.30 24.14 -27.69
CA MET A 232 16.76 22.82 -27.29
C MET A 232 17.29 21.68 -28.19
N ALA A 233 17.39 21.91 -29.51
CA ALA A 233 17.94 20.93 -30.45
C ALA A 233 19.44 20.65 -30.18
N LEU A 234 20.22 21.69 -29.86
CA LEU A 234 21.61 21.55 -29.44
C LEU A 234 21.73 20.84 -28.08
N GLY A 235 20.84 21.13 -27.13
CA GLY A 235 20.79 20.39 -25.86
C GLY A 235 20.48 18.91 -26.06
N ALA A 236 19.50 18.59 -26.90
CA ALA A 236 19.10 17.21 -27.22
C ALA A 236 20.22 16.43 -27.92
N THR A 237 20.97 17.04 -28.83
CA THR A 237 22.13 16.38 -29.46
C THR A 237 23.25 16.12 -28.46
N ILE A 238 23.57 17.07 -27.58
CA ILE A 238 24.60 16.89 -26.56
C ILE A 238 24.23 15.71 -25.63
N ILE A 239 22.97 15.66 -25.18
CA ILE A 239 22.47 14.56 -24.35
C ILE A 239 22.50 13.23 -25.12
N SER A 240 22.07 13.21 -26.38
CA SER A 240 22.12 11.99 -27.22
C SER A 240 23.55 11.51 -27.45
N ILE A 241 24.49 12.41 -27.75
CA ILE A 241 25.91 12.09 -27.91
C ILE A 241 26.47 11.53 -26.61
N PHE A 242 26.15 12.15 -25.47
CA PHE A 242 26.56 11.66 -24.16
C PHE A 242 26.03 10.24 -23.89
N ILE A 243 24.74 9.98 -24.15
CA ILE A 243 24.13 8.66 -23.97
C ILE A 243 24.79 7.62 -24.88
N VAL A 244 24.99 7.94 -26.17
CA VAL A 244 25.66 7.04 -27.12
C VAL A 244 27.12 6.78 -26.72
N ALA A 245 27.84 7.80 -26.23
CA ALA A 245 29.20 7.66 -25.73
C ALA A 245 29.25 6.77 -24.47
N VAL A 246 28.28 6.91 -23.56
CA VAL A 246 28.15 6.01 -22.40
C VAL A 246 27.88 4.57 -22.85
N VAL A 247 26.96 4.36 -23.79
CA VAL A 247 26.67 3.04 -24.36
C VAL A 247 27.95 2.45 -24.99
N TRP A 248 28.68 3.23 -25.78
CA TRP A 248 29.95 2.82 -26.39
C TRP A 248 31.00 2.42 -25.35
N CYS A 249 31.12 3.17 -24.26
CA CYS A 249 32.02 2.85 -23.14
C CYS A 249 31.61 1.56 -22.39
N VAL A 250 30.32 1.26 -22.32
CA VAL A 250 29.78 0.08 -21.62
C VAL A 250 29.78 -1.17 -22.51
N LEU A 251 29.71 -1.03 -23.84
CA LEU A 251 29.73 -2.16 -24.80
C LEU A 251 30.89 -3.15 -24.59
N PRO A 252 32.16 -2.72 -24.37
CA PRO A 252 33.26 -3.62 -24.03
C PRO A 252 33.06 -4.39 -22.72
N ARG A 253 32.35 -3.79 -21.75
CA ARG A 253 32.01 -4.42 -20.46
C ARG A 253 30.87 -5.43 -20.62
N GLY A 254 30.04 -5.32 -21.66
CA GLY A 254 28.94 -6.24 -21.96
C GLY A 254 29.38 -7.70 -22.00
N LYS A 255 30.56 -8.01 -22.57
CA LYS A 255 31.12 -9.37 -22.59
C LYS A 255 31.35 -9.95 -21.18
N LYS A 256 31.75 -9.12 -20.21
CA LYS A 256 31.94 -9.54 -18.81
C LYS A 256 30.59 -9.80 -18.14
N MET A 257 29.62 -8.93 -18.38
CA MET A 257 28.25 -9.06 -17.85
C MET A 257 27.53 -10.31 -18.38
N ILE A 258 27.70 -10.64 -19.67
CA ILE A 258 27.17 -11.88 -20.26
C ILE A 258 27.77 -13.12 -19.59
N ARG A 259 29.08 -13.11 -19.28
CA ARG A 259 29.71 -14.21 -18.53
C ARG A 259 29.16 -14.33 -17.11
N LEU A 260 28.89 -13.21 -16.43
CA LEU A 260 28.23 -13.18 -15.11
C LEU A 260 26.83 -13.81 -15.18
N PHE A 261 25.98 -13.40 -16.13
CA PHE A 261 24.65 -13.97 -16.31
C PHE A 261 24.68 -15.46 -16.66
N LYS A 262 25.62 -15.87 -17.53
CA LYS A 262 25.83 -17.28 -17.87
C LYS A 262 26.33 -18.10 -16.66
N GLY A 263 27.13 -17.49 -15.79
CA GLY A 263 27.55 -18.10 -14.52
C GLY A 263 26.41 -18.26 -13.53
N ALA A 264 25.63 -17.18 -13.31
CA ALA A 264 24.48 -17.19 -12.41
C ALA A 264 23.40 -18.19 -12.85
N SER A 265 23.10 -18.26 -14.16
CA SER A 265 22.12 -19.21 -14.70
C SER A 265 22.58 -20.67 -14.58
N ARG A 266 23.88 -20.95 -14.69
CA ARG A 266 24.43 -22.29 -14.41
C ARG A 266 24.23 -22.69 -12.94
N ALA A 267 24.51 -21.77 -12.02
CA ALA A 267 24.28 -22.00 -10.59
C ALA A 267 22.80 -22.26 -10.27
N LEU A 268 21.89 -21.47 -10.83
CA LEU A 268 20.44 -21.69 -10.66
C LEU A 268 19.97 -23.02 -11.27
N SER A 269 20.51 -23.42 -12.43
CA SER A 269 20.16 -24.71 -13.05
C SER A 269 20.67 -25.92 -12.27
N ALA A 270 21.79 -25.77 -11.54
CA ALA A 270 22.33 -26.81 -10.69
C ALA A 270 21.64 -26.89 -9.33
N MET A 271 20.95 -25.82 -8.90
CA MET A 271 20.24 -25.72 -7.63
C MET A 271 18.80 -25.20 -7.85
N PRO A 272 17.91 -25.99 -8.50
CA PRO A 272 16.57 -25.54 -8.86
C PRO A 272 15.72 -25.14 -7.64
N CYS A 273 15.94 -25.75 -6.48
CA CYS A 273 15.24 -25.39 -5.23
C CYS A 273 15.47 -23.93 -4.80
N LEU A 274 16.54 -23.27 -5.27
CA LEU A 274 16.81 -21.86 -4.99
C LEU A 274 15.76 -20.92 -5.63
N LEU A 275 15.09 -21.37 -6.70
CA LEU A 275 14.00 -20.63 -7.34
C LEU A 275 12.73 -20.59 -6.50
N LEU A 276 12.55 -21.54 -5.56
CA LEU A 276 11.42 -21.55 -4.64
C LEU A 276 11.62 -20.56 -3.47
N GLN A 277 12.85 -20.11 -3.23
CA GLN A 277 13.18 -19.27 -2.07
C GLN A 277 12.37 -17.96 -2.00
N PRO A 278 12.18 -17.19 -3.08
CA PRO A 278 11.37 -15.96 -3.02
C PRO A 278 9.91 -16.24 -2.66
N LEU A 279 9.36 -17.38 -3.10
CA LEU A 279 7.98 -17.79 -2.78
C LEU A 279 7.85 -18.14 -1.29
N VAL A 280 8.80 -18.91 -0.76
CA VAL A 280 8.85 -19.23 0.68
C VAL A 280 8.93 -17.94 1.50
N ASN A 281 9.79 -17.00 1.11
CA ASN A 281 9.90 -15.72 1.83
C ASN A 281 8.62 -14.89 1.74
N ALA A 282 7.96 -14.83 0.57
CA ALA A 282 6.68 -14.15 0.41
C ALA A 282 5.58 -14.77 1.29
N ALA A 283 5.51 -16.10 1.36
CA ALA A 283 4.58 -16.81 2.23
C ALA A 283 4.84 -16.53 3.73
N LEU A 284 6.10 -16.47 4.14
CA LEU A 284 6.47 -16.09 5.51
C LEU A 284 6.05 -14.64 5.84
N ILE A 285 6.29 -13.69 4.94
CA ILE A 285 5.86 -12.30 5.13
C ILE A 285 4.33 -12.20 5.22
N LEU A 286 3.59 -12.92 4.37
CA LEU A 286 2.13 -12.97 4.41
C LEU A 286 1.62 -13.55 5.73
N MET A 287 2.22 -14.64 6.21
CA MET A 287 1.88 -15.24 7.50
C MET A 287 2.08 -14.24 8.65
N VAL A 288 3.21 -13.52 8.65
CA VAL A 288 3.47 -12.47 9.64
C VAL A 288 2.46 -11.33 9.53
N ALA A 289 2.06 -10.93 8.32
CA ALA A 289 1.04 -9.91 8.11
C ALA A 289 -0.32 -10.31 8.70
N VAL A 290 -0.76 -11.54 8.44
CA VAL A 290 -2.01 -12.10 9.00
C VAL A 290 -1.94 -12.17 10.53
N TYR A 291 -0.81 -12.64 11.08
CA TYR A 291 -0.58 -12.65 12.51
C TYR A 291 -0.69 -11.25 13.12
N THR A 292 0.04 -10.27 12.58
CA THR A 292 -0.01 -8.87 13.06
C THR A 292 -1.44 -8.31 13.00
N LEU A 293 -2.16 -8.55 11.91
CA LEU A 293 -3.54 -8.07 11.75
C LEU A 293 -4.47 -8.69 12.80
N SER A 294 -4.33 -9.99 13.07
CA SER A 294 -5.12 -10.70 14.08
C SER A 294 -4.88 -10.14 15.49
N VAL A 295 -3.62 -9.89 15.85
CA VAL A 295 -3.26 -9.32 17.17
C VAL A 295 -3.77 -7.89 17.30
N VAL A 296 -3.65 -7.08 16.25
CA VAL A 296 -4.19 -5.72 16.23
C VAL A 296 -5.70 -5.74 16.43
N LEU A 297 -6.43 -6.64 15.76
CA LEU A 297 -7.86 -6.82 15.94
C LEU A 297 -8.23 -7.19 17.39
N VAL A 298 -7.50 -8.13 18.00
CA VAL A 298 -7.69 -8.49 19.41
C VAL A 298 -7.41 -7.30 20.33
N LEU A 299 -6.34 -6.54 20.10
CA LEU A 299 -6.00 -5.34 20.88
C LEU A 299 -7.08 -4.26 20.78
N PHE A 300 -7.69 -4.08 19.60
CA PHE A 300 -8.84 -3.19 19.44
C PHE A 300 -10.04 -3.63 20.30
N THR A 301 -10.24 -4.93 20.50
CA THR A 301 -11.33 -5.45 21.33
C THR A 301 -11.04 -5.44 22.84
N ALA A 302 -9.77 -5.32 23.25
CA ALA A 302 -9.32 -5.50 24.63
C ALA A 302 -9.26 -4.23 25.52
N GLY A 303 -9.79 -3.09 25.07
CA GLY A 303 -9.70 -1.83 25.81
C GLY A 303 -10.28 -1.90 27.24
N ASP A 304 -9.56 -1.32 28.21
CA ASP A 304 -9.94 -1.35 29.62
C ASP A 304 -11.28 -0.65 29.88
N MET A 305 -12.04 -1.29 30.76
CA MET A 305 -13.38 -0.91 31.17
C MET A 305 -13.32 -0.32 32.58
N VAL A 306 -13.28 1.01 32.71
CA VAL A 306 -13.18 1.68 34.03
C VAL A 306 -14.56 1.91 34.61
N SER A 307 -14.87 1.28 35.75
CA SER A 307 -16.16 1.43 36.44
C SER A 307 -16.15 2.59 37.47
N ARG A 308 -16.93 3.65 37.25
CA ARG A 308 -17.17 4.76 38.19
C ARG A 308 -18.55 4.62 38.83
N ARG A 309 -18.69 4.82 40.14
CA ARG A 309 -20.01 5.00 40.76
C ARG A 309 -20.40 6.47 40.72
N VAL A 310 -21.54 6.79 40.12
CA VAL A 310 -22.16 8.11 40.22
C VAL A 310 -23.35 7.99 41.15
N SER A 311 -23.34 8.80 42.21
CA SER A 311 -24.45 8.96 43.15
C SER A 311 -24.98 10.37 43.02
N ASN A 312 -26.31 10.50 43.02
CA ASN A 312 -27.01 11.76 43.14
C ASN A 312 -27.08 11.97 44.65
N GLY A 313 -26.44 12.99 45.21
CA GLY A 313 -26.18 13.17 46.65
C GLY A 313 -27.41 13.30 47.57
N ASN A 314 -28.54 12.70 47.22
CA ASN A 314 -29.77 12.57 47.97
C ASN A 314 -29.61 11.50 49.07
N ALA A 315 -30.30 11.70 50.19
CA ALA A 315 -30.20 10.87 51.41
C ALA A 315 -30.56 9.36 51.24
N ARG A 316 -31.02 8.92 50.06
CA ARG A 316 -31.43 7.54 49.76
C ARG A 316 -30.27 6.59 49.37
N GLY A 317 -29.06 7.10 49.14
CA GLY A 317 -27.88 6.26 48.90
C GLY A 317 -27.84 5.56 47.53
N ASP A 318 -28.71 5.95 46.60
CA ASP A 318 -28.75 5.37 45.28
C ASP A 318 -27.49 5.73 44.46
N SER A 319 -26.91 4.74 43.79
CA SER A 319 -25.71 4.89 42.96
C SER A 319 -25.72 3.94 41.77
N ILE A 320 -25.28 4.43 40.61
CA ILE A 320 -25.08 3.63 39.41
C ILE A 320 -23.59 3.42 39.19
N LEU A 321 -23.24 2.20 38.85
CA LEU A 321 -21.93 1.87 38.33
C LEU A 321 -21.88 2.13 36.81
N ILE A 322 -20.79 2.72 36.33
CA ILE A 322 -20.65 3.28 34.98
C ILE A 322 -19.31 2.83 34.41
N ILE A 323 -19.27 2.11 33.30
CA ILE A 323 -18.04 1.72 32.62
C ILE A 323 -17.77 2.68 31.47
N GLU A 324 -16.55 3.17 31.33
CA GLU A 324 -16.10 3.95 30.16
C GLU A 324 -14.98 3.16 29.47
N THR A 325 -15.04 3.01 28.14
CA THR A 325 -13.97 2.32 27.38
C THR A 325 -12.83 3.29 27.12
N ASN A 326 -11.91 3.38 28.07
CA ASN A 326 -10.73 4.20 27.92
C ASN A 326 -9.64 3.36 27.24
N MET A 327 -9.38 3.62 25.96
CA MET A 327 -8.21 3.06 25.26
C MET A 327 -6.94 3.58 25.92
N THR A 328 -6.41 2.78 26.86
CA THR A 328 -5.24 3.12 27.65
C THR A 328 -4.05 3.44 26.74
N ARG A 329 -3.17 4.33 27.21
CA ARG A 329 -1.91 4.66 26.54
C ARG A 329 -1.11 3.39 26.21
N THR A 330 -1.18 2.39 27.09
CA THR A 330 -0.58 1.06 26.92
C THR A 330 -1.11 0.34 25.67
N THR A 331 -2.43 0.31 25.47
CA THR A 331 -3.04 -0.37 24.30
C THR A 331 -2.65 0.31 22.99
N LYS A 332 -2.58 1.65 22.96
CA LYS A 332 -2.08 2.41 21.80
C LYS A 332 -0.60 2.13 21.52
N LEU A 333 0.23 2.04 22.55
CA LEU A 333 1.64 1.67 22.42
C LEU A 333 1.82 0.23 21.93
N MET A 334 1.00 -0.71 22.38
CA MET A 334 1.01 -2.10 21.92
C MET A 334 0.65 -2.20 20.43
N MET A 335 -0.35 -1.45 19.96
CA MET A 335 -0.68 -1.38 18.53
C MET A 335 0.48 -0.82 17.70
N PHE A 336 1.12 0.26 18.17
CA PHE A 336 2.29 0.83 17.51
C PHE A 336 3.48 -0.15 17.50
N TYR A 337 3.71 -0.85 18.61
CA TYR A 337 4.72 -1.90 18.73
C TYR A 337 4.51 -3.02 17.70
N GLN A 338 3.27 -3.47 17.49
CA GLN A 338 2.95 -4.49 16.49
C GLN A 338 3.22 -4.02 15.06
N PHE A 339 2.93 -2.75 14.75
CA PHE A 339 3.28 -2.17 13.44
C PHE A 339 4.79 -2.08 13.22
N VAL A 340 5.54 -1.58 14.21
CA VAL A 340 7.01 -1.52 14.15
C VAL A 340 7.59 -2.93 14.02
N GLY A 341 7.07 -3.89 14.79
CA GLY A 341 7.44 -5.29 14.75
C GLY A 341 7.22 -5.92 13.38
N PHE A 342 6.08 -5.66 12.73
CA PHE A 342 5.79 -6.13 11.37
C PHE A 342 6.83 -5.66 10.35
N VAL A 343 7.18 -4.36 10.38
CA VAL A 343 8.21 -3.80 9.48
C VAL A 343 9.56 -4.44 9.76
N TRP A 344 9.94 -4.58 11.03
CA TRP A 344 11.22 -5.18 11.42
C TRP A 344 11.34 -6.65 11.01
N VAL A 345 10.32 -7.47 11.30
CA VAL A 345 10.31 -8.90 10.94
C VAL A 345 10.33 -9.08 9.42
N SER A 346 9.62 -8.24 8.68
CA SER A 346 9.65 -8.29 7.20
C SER A 346 11.05 -8.00 6.65
N GLU A 347 11.76 -7.00 7.20
CA GLU A 347 13.14 -6.72 6.81
C GLU A 347 14.12 -7.82 7.23
N PHE A 348 13.88 -8.45 8.38
CA PHE A 348 14.65 -9.59 8.84
C PHE A 348 14.50 -10.80 7.91
N LEU A 349 13.27 -11.13 7.51
CA LEU A 349 13.00 -12.20 6.53
C LEU A 349 13.69 -11.92 5.18
N MET A 350 13.62 -10.68 4.70
CA MET A 350 14.33 -10.25 3.49
C MET A 350 15.86 -10.34 3.62
N ALA A 351 16.43 -10.03 4.78
CA ALA A 351 17.86 -10.16 5.05
C ALA A 351 18.29 -11.65 5.08
N CYS A 352 17.51 -12.49 5.77
CA CYS A 352 17.70 -13.93 5.78
C CYS A 352 17.68 -14.52 4.37
N GLN A 353 16.74 -14.11 3.52
CA GLN A 353 16.69 -14.53 2.12
C GLN A 353 17.98 -14.20 1.36
N ARG A 354 18.53 -12.99 1.53
CA ARG A 354 19.74 -12.56 0.82
C ARG A 354 20.96 -13.34 1.28
N LEU A 355 21.14 -13.48 2.59
CA LEU A 355 22.23 -14.27 3.18
C LEU A 355 22.16 -15.74 2.77
N PHE A 356 20.95 -16.31 2.74
CA PHE A 356 20.75 -17.69 2.27
C PHE A 356 21.11 -17.87 0.80
N ILE A 357 20.66 -16.98 -0.09
CA ILE A 357 20.98 -17.07 -1.52
C ILE A 357 22.49 -16.88 -1.74
N ALA A 358 23.11 -15.90 -1.06
CA ALA A 358 24.54 -15.65 -1.14
C ALA A 358 25.36 -16.85 -0.61
N GLY A 359 24.94 -17.47 0.49
CA GLY A 359 25.58 -18.66 1.04
C GLY A 359 25.46 -19.86 0.10
N ALA A 360 24.27 -20.15 -0.43
CA ALA A 360 24.06 -21.27 -1.34
C ALA A 360 24.86 -21.12 -2.64
N VAL A 361 24.88 -19.92 -3.22
CA VAL A 361 25.64 -19.62 -4.45
C VAL A 361 27.14 -19.65 -4.21
N SER A 362 27.63 -19.13 -3.07
CA SER A 362 29.06 -19.17 -2.75
C SER A 362 29.55 -20.60 -2.52
N MET A 363 28.83 -21.42 -1.75
CA MET A 363 29.13 -22.85 -1.59
C MET A 363 29.11 -23.58 -2.92
N TYR A 364 28.12 -23.36 -3.78
CA TYR A 364 28.11 -23.96 -5.12
C TYR A 364 29.32 -23.51 -5.96
N TYR A 365 29.64 -22.22 -5.97
CA TYR A 365 30.74 -21.69 -6.77
C TYR A 365 32.10 -22.21 -6.29
N PHE A 366 32.34 -22.25 -4.98
CA PHE A 366 33.62 -22.63 -4.41
C PHE A 366 33.76 -24.14 -4.15
N ASP A 367 32.70 -24.86 -3.80
CA ASP A 367 32.77 -26.31 -3.49
C ASP A 367 32.47 -27.20 -4.69
N VAL A 368 31.58 -26.77 -5.61
CA VAL A 368 31.17 -27.59 -6.77
C VAL A 368 31.95 -27.24 -8.04
N LEU A 369 32.37 -25.98 -8.19
CA LEU A 369 33.07 -25.48 -9.38
C LEU A 369 34.59 -25.33 -9.19
N SER A 370 35.07 -25.11 -7.96
CA SER A 370 36.50 -25.04 -7.68
C SER A 370 37.05 -26.43 -7.34
N MET A 371 37.91 -26.93 -8.21
CA MET A 371 38.63 -28.19 -8.10
C MET A 371 39.69 -28.13 -6.97
N SER A 372 39.32 -27.81 -5.73
CA SER A 372 40.19 -27.99 -4.57
C SER A 372 39.76 -29.22 -3.80
N ARG A 373 40.29 -30.37 -4.22
CA ARG A 373 40.16 -31.68 -3.56
C ARG A 373 40.62 -31.70 -2.07
N ARG A 374 41.03 -30.57 -1.50
CA ARG A 374 41.53 -30.45 -0.13
C ARG A 374 40.42 -30.23 0.92
N PHE A 375 39.25 -29.71 0.51
CA PHE A 375 38.12 -29.44 1.42
C PHE A 375 36.80 -30.10 1.01
N ALA A 376 36.80 -30.90 -0.06
CA ALA A 376 35.62 -31.65 -0.48
C ALA A 376 35.26 -32.69 0.60
N SER A 377 34.14 -32.47 1.29
CA SER A 377 33.55 -33.47 2.19
C SER A 377 33.27 -34.76 1.41
N PRO A 378 33.57 -35.95 1.97
CA PRO A 378 33.33 -37.24 1.31
C PRO A 378 31.84 -37.53 1.02
N THR A 379 30.92 -36.70 1.52
CA THR A 379 29.48 -36.81 1.31
C THR A 379 28.94 -35.62 0.52
N PRO A 380 28.11 -35.84 -0.52
CA PRO A 380 27.50 -34.76 -1.28
C PRO A 380 26.46 -34.05 -0.40
N ARG A 381 26.84 -32.92 0.20
CA ARG A 381 25.89 -32.06 0.91
C ARG A 381 25.23 -31.12 -0.09
N SER A 382 23.90 -30.98 -0.01
CA SER A 382 23.20 -29.95 -0.77
C SER A 382 23.70 -28.56 -0.33
N PRO A 383 24.26 -27.73 -1.23
CA PRO A 383 24.72 -26.38 -0.88
C PRO A 383 23.57 -25.50 -0.36
N VAL A 384 22.34 -25.76 -0.84
CA VAL A 384 21.12 -25.11 -0.38
C VAL A 384 20.85 -25.45 1.09
N MET A 385 20.88 -26.74 1.46
CA MET A 385 20.62 -27.14 2.86
C MET A 385 21.73 -26.72 3.80
N CYS A 386 22.99 -26.78 3.36
CA CYS A 386 24.12 -26.32 4.16
C CYS A 386 24.06 -24.82 4.41
N SER A 387 23.72 -24.02 3.39
CA SER A 387 23.51 -22.58 3.56
C SER A 387 22.33 -22.25 4.47
N LEU A 388 21.25 -23.04 4.41
CA LEU A 388 20.11 -22.87 5.33
C LEU A 388 20.55 -23.11 6.78
N TRP A 389 21.27 -24.20 7.00
CA TRP A 389 21.79 -24.57 8.31
C TRP A 389 22.72 -23.50 8.87
N ASN A 390 23.64 -22.99 8.04
CA ASN A 390 24.57 -21.94 8.46
C ASN A 390 23.84 -20.62 8.77
N LEU A 391 22.82 -20.25 7.97
CA LEU A 391 21.99 -19.09 8.25
C LEU A 391 21.34 -19.20 9.64
N VAL A 392 20.66 -20.33 9.91
CA VAL A 392 19.95 -20.57 11.16
C VAL A 392 20.92 -20.63 12.35
N ARG A 393 22.07 -21.30 12.19
CA ARG A 393 22.99 -21.54 13.30
C ARG A 393 23.87 -20.36 13.65
N TYR A 394 24.27 -19.55 12.66
CA TYR A 394 25.34 -18.55 12.83
C TYR A 394 24.93 -17.12 12.45
N HIS A 395 24.00 -16.91 11.51
CA HIS A 395 23.77 -15.58 10.93
C HIS A 395 22.47 -14.89 11.35
N LEU A 396 21.54 -15.58 12.04
CA LEU A 396 20.27 -14.96 12.48
C LEU A 396 20.49 -13.70 13.34
N GLY A 397 21.49 -13.70 14.23
CA GLY A 397 21.78 -12.55 15.09
C GLY A 397 22.19 -11.30 14.30
N SER A 398 23.16 -11.45 13.39
CA SER A 398 23.61 -10.35 12.52
C SER A 398 22.51 -9.88 11.57
N ALA A 399 21.72 -10.81 11.02
CA ALA A 399 20.57 -10.49 10.18
C ALA A 399 19.50 -9.68 10.94
N ALA A 400 19.20 -10.07 12.19
CA ALA A 400 18.23 -9.39 13.04
C ALA A 400 18.69 -7.97 13.40
N LEU A 401 19.96 -7.80 13.77
CA LEU A 401 20.56 -6.50 14.07
C LEU A 401 20.58 -5.60 12.84
N GLY A 402 21.00 -6.12 11.68
CA GLY A 402 21.02 -5.37 10.42
C GLY A 402 19.63 -4.92 9.99
N ALA A 403 18.62 -5.79 10.11
CA ALA A 403 17.23 -5.48 9.83
C ALA A 403 16.66 -4.43 10.80
N PHE A 404 17.06 -4.48 12.08
CA PHE A 404 16.65 -3.49 13.08
C PHE A 404 17.17 -2.09 12.72
N ILE A 405 18.46 -1.97 12.40
CA ILE A 405 19.09 -0.70 12.02
C ILE A 405 18.40 -0.11 10.77
N ILE A 406 18.11 -0.95 9.77
CA ILE A 406 17.39 -0.51 8.56
C ILE A 406 15.96 -0.03 8.90
N THR A 407 15.28 -0.72 9.83
CA THR A 407 13.92 -0.36 10.26
C THR A 407 13.88 1.01 10.94
N LEU A 408 14.89 1.33 11.76
CA LEU A 408 15.01 2.64 12.43
C LEU A 408 15.09 3.82 11.45
N VAL A 409 15.64 3.62 10.24
CA VAL A 409 15.70 4.65 9.21
C VAL A 409 14.44 4.66 8.34
N ARG A 410 13.89 3.47 8.06
CA ARG A 410 12.75 3.30 7.17
C ARG A 410 11.44 3.82 7.76
N ILE A 411 11.18 3.63 9.06
CA ILE A 411 9.95 4.09 9.70
C ILE A 411 9.83 5.63 9.65
N PRO A 412 10.83 6.43 10.07
CA PRO A 412 10.79 7.89 9.92
C PRO A 412 10.57 8.33 8.47
N ARG A 413 11.22 7.66 7.51
CA ARG A 413 11.03 7.95 6.08
C ARG A 413 9.58 7.77 5.65
N TYR A 414 8.94 6.68 6.05
CA TYR A 414 7.53 6.43 5.76
C TYR A 414 6.59 7.42 6.45
N ILE A 415 6.87 7.79 7.70
CA ILE A 415 6.11 8.81 8.44
C ILE A 415 6.18 10.15 7.68
N ILE A 416 7.37 10.58 7.25
CA ILE A 416 7.52 11.85 6.53
C ILE A 416 6.83 11.81 5.17
N ILE A 417 6.92 10.70 4.43
CA ILE A 417 6.19 10.50 3.16
C ILE A 417 4.67 10.59 3.39
N TRP A 418 4.17 9.97 4.45
CA TRP A 418 2.76 10.04 4.81
C TRP A 418 2.32 11.47 5.19
N ILE A 419 3.12 12.20 5.97
CA ILE A 419 2.86 13.61 6.30
C ILE A 419 2.84 14.46 5.01
N LEU A 420 3.82 14.27 4.12
CA LEU A 420 3.87 14.95 2.83
C LEU A 420 2.63 14.68 1.97
N ALA A 421 2.16 13.43 1.92
CA ALA A 421 0.92 13.07 1.23
C ALA A 421 -0.31 13.75 1.85
N ARG A 422 -0.34 13.86 3.18
CA ARG A 422 -1.43 14.52 3.91
C ARG A 422 -1.43 16.04 3.74
N MET A 423 -0.25 16.67 3.64
CA MET A 423 -0.11 18.12 3.43
C MET A 423 -0.33 18.56 1.98
N ARG A 424 -0.78 17.68 1.08
CA ARG A 424 -1.06 18.06 -0.31
C ARG A 424 -2.07 19.20 -0.41
N SER A 425 -3.01 19.31 0.54
CA SER A 425 -4.03 20.37 0.63
C SER A 425 -3.58 21.68 1.30
N VAL A 426 -2.37 21.75 1.88
CA VAL A 426 -1.87 22.94 2.58
C VAL A 426 -0.76 23.60 1.76
N GLU A 427 -0.81 24.90 1.54
CA GLU A 427 0.08 25.63 0.61
C GLU A 427 1.49 25.96 1.15
N ASN A 428 1.91 25.39 2.29
CA ASN A 428 3.21 25.67 2.88
C ASN A 428 4.38 25.03 2.09
N LEU A 429 4.84 25.74 1.05
CA LEU A 429 5.89 25.27 0.13
C LEU A 429 7.22 24.98 0.83
N ILE A 430 7.62 25.81 1.81
CA ILE A 430 8.89 25.66 2.54
C ILE A 430 8.93 24.34 3.31
N VAL A 431 7.87 24.03 4.08
CA VAL A 431 7.78 22.78 4.85
C VAL A 431 7.80 21.57 3.92
N LYS A 432 7.10 21.64 2.78
CA LYS A 432 7.13 20.57 1.76
C LYS A 432 8.54 20.33 1.22
N LYS A 433 9.31 21.38 0.92
CA LYS A 433 10.69 21.26 0.43
C LYS A 433 11.61 20.66 1.50
N ILE A 434 11.52 21.11 2.74
CA ILE A 434 12.31 20.59 3.87
C ILE A 434 12.04 19.09 4.07
N LEU A 435 10.76 18.69 4.17
CA LEU A 435 10.41 17.28 4.35
C LEU A 435 10.85 16.42 3.16
N ALA A 436 10.78 16.94 1.93
CA ALA A 436 11.27 16.23 0.75
C ALA A 436 12.79 15.98 0.80
N VAL A 437 13.57 16.94 1.30
CA VAL A 437 15.02 16.76 1.53
C VAL A 437 15.29 15.68 2.56
N PHE A 438 14.55 15.65 3.68
CA PHE A 438 14.69 14.59 4.68
C PHE A 438 14.35 13.19 4.11
N VAL A 439 13.29 13.08 3.29
CA VAL A 439 12.96 11.81 2.60
C VAL A 439 14.11 11.36 1.70
N PHE A 440 14.75 12.30 1.00
CA PHE A 440 15.91 12.00 0.16
C PHE A 440 17.10 11.50 0.99
N ILE A 441 17.48 12.23 2.05
CA ILE A 441 18.60 11.87 2.93
C ILE A 441 18.38 10.50 3.57
N LEU A 442 17.20 10.27 4.16
CA LEU A 442 16.86 8.97 4.76
C LEU A 442 16.86 7.85 3.71
N GLY A 443 16.43 8.15 2.48
CA GLY A 443 16.53 7.21 1.36
C GLY A 443 17.98 6.86 0.98
N CYS A 444 18.89 7.83 1.04
CA CYS A 444 20.32 7.59 0.82
C CYS A 444 20.92 6.73 1.94
N ILE A 445 20.62 7.06 3.21
CA ILE A 445 21.09 6.29 4.37
C ILE A 445 20.56 4.85 4.30
N GLU A 446 19.28 4.67 3.99
CA GLU A 446 18.67 3.33 3.83
C GLU A 446 19.39 2.51 2.76
N LYS A 447 19.75 3.11 1.62
CA LYS A 447 20.51 2.43 0.56
C LYS A 447 21.92 2.03 1.01
N CYS A 448 22.62 2.91 1.73
CA CYS A 448 23.95 2.59 2.27
C CYS A 448 23.88 1.45 3.29
N LEU A 449 22.94 1.52 4.25
CA LEU A 449 22.75 0.49 5.27
C LEU A 449 22.36 -0.86 4.65
N ARG A 450 21.53 -0.83 3.60
CA ARG A 450 21.15 -2.01 2.83
C ARG A 450 22.36 -2.69 2.16
N TYR A 451 23.37 -1.92 1.75
CA TYR A 451 24.57 -2.47 1.14
C TYR A 451 25.58 -2.99 2.17
N ILE A 452 25.65 -2.35 3.35
CA ILE A 452 26.60 -2.74 4.41
C ILE A 452 26.13 -3.99 5.16
N ASN A 453 24.83 -4.10 5.44
CA ASN A 453 24.30 -5.14 6.33
C ASN A 453 24.06 -6.50 5.66
N TYR A 454 23.92 -6.56 4.33
CA TYR A 454 23.74 -7.84 3.61
C TYR A 454 24.06 -7.75 2.11
#